data_AF-A0A1I2LYF0-F1
#
_entry.id   AF-A0A1I2LYF0-F1
#
_cell.length_a   1.000
_cell.length_b   1.000
_cell.length_c   1.000
_cell.angle_alpha   90.00
_cell.angle_beta   90.00
_cell.angle_gamma   90.00
#
_symmetry.space_group_name_H-M   'P 1'
#
loop_
_entity.id
_entity.type
_entity.pdbx_description
1 polymer ?
#
loop_
_entity_poly.entity_id
_entity_poly.type
_entity_poly.pdbx_seq_one_letter_code
_entity_poly.pdbx_strand_id
1 'polypeptide(L)' 'MKPLIIVLLALSLQGCFLTKVVTVPMRVGGAVISVVPVVGNVADAAIDTTADVIDLVPL' A
#
# COMPACT_ATOMS: atom_id res chain seq x y z
N MET A 1 -32.64 -10.41 -17.39
CA MET A 1 -31.40 -11.00 -16.82
C MET A 1 -30.12 -10.43 -17.45
N LYS A 2 -29.91 -10.53 -18.76
CA LYS A 2 -28.69 -10.05 -19.46
C LYS A 2 -28.28 -8.58 -19.23
N PRO A 3 -29.18 -7.56 -19.23
CA PRO A 3 -28.75 -6.17 -19.10
C PRO A 3 -28.26 -5.84 -17.67
N LEU A 4 -28.80 -6.51 -16.65
CA LEU A 4 -28.45 -6.28 -15.25
C LEU A 4 -27.00 -6.71 -14.95
N ILE A 5 -26.55 -7.80 -15.58
CA ILE A 5 -25.16 -8.27 -15.47
C ILE A 5 -24.19 -7.28 -16.12
N ILE A 6 -24.56 -6.69 -17.26
CA ILE A 6 -23.72 -5.72 -17.97
C ILE A 6 -23.55 -4.44 -17.15
N VAL A 7 -24.63 -3.96 -16.51
CA VAL A 7 -24.58 -2.79 -15.62
C VAL A 7 -23.71 -3.06 -14.39
N LEU A 8 -23.84 -4.23 -13.76
CA LEU A 8 -23.02 -4.61 -12.60
C LEU A 8 -21.53 -4.71 -12.97
N LEU A 9 -21.22 -5.26 -14.14
CA LEU A 9 -19.86 -5.34 -14.66
C LEU A 9 -19.27 -3.95 -14.92
N ALA A 10 -20.05 -3.04 -15.53
CA ALA A 10 -19.63 -1.66 -15.77
C ALA A 10 -19.32 -0.90 -14.46
N LEU A 11 -20.14 -1.05 -13.42
CA LEU A 11 -19.85 -0.48 -12.09
C LEU A 11 -18.60 -1.08 -11.45
N SER A 12 -18.36 -2.38 -11.63
CA SER A 12 -17.19 -3.08 -11.07
C SER A 12 -15.88 -2.61 -11.71
N LEU A 13 -15.89 -2.27 -13.00
CA LEU A 13 -14.74 -1.71 -13.71
C LEU A 13 -14.36 -0.31 -13.19
N GLN A 14 -15.32 0.49 -12.74
CA GLN A 14 -15.04 1.80 -12.11
C GLN A 14 -14.28 1.63 -10.78
N GLY A 15 -14.60 0.59 -9.99
CA GLY A 15 -13.88 0.26 -8.77
C GLY A 15 -12.43 -0.20 -9.02
N CYS A 16 -12.16 -0.86 -10.16
CA CYS A 16 -10.81 -1.25 -10.56
C CYS A 16 -9.91 -0.03 -10.84
N PHE A 17 -10.47 1.03 -11.43
CA PHE A 17 -9.72 2.27 -11.65
C PHE A 17 -9.40 2.97 -10.32
N LEU A 18 -10.37 3.08 -9.43
CA LEU A 18 -10.18 3.71 -8.13
C LEU A 18 -9.12 2.99 -7.28
N THR A 19 -9.17 1.65 -7.25
CA THR A 19 -8.17 0.84 -6.55
C THR A 19 -6.79 0.97 -7.17
N LYS A 20 -6.65 1.02 -8.52
CA LYS A 20 -5.35 1.31 -9.16
C LYS A 20 -4.83 2.71 -8.82
N VAL A 21 -5.69 3.73 -8.88
CA VAL A 21 -5.29 5.11 -8.58
C VAL A 21 -4.80 5.28 -7.16
N VAL A 22 -5.33 4.51 -6.20
CA VAL A 22 -4.88 4.58 -4.80
C VAL A 22 -3.66 3.68 -4.55
N THR A 23 -3.65 2.47 -5.09
CA THR A 23 -2.59 1.48 -4.81
C THR A 23 -1.29 1.76 -5.56
N VAL A 24 -1.34 2.39 -6.74
CA VAL A 24 -0.14 2.70 -7.52
C VAL A 24 0.74 3.76 -6.82
N PRO A 25 0.21 4.91 -6.34
CA PRO A 25 0.98 5.88 -5.57
C PRO A 25 1.59 5.28 -4.30
N MET A 26 0.91 4.37 -3.62
CA MET A 26 1.44 3.69 -2.43
C MET A 26 2.68 2.84 -2.79
N ARG A 27 2.65 2.12 -3.91
CA ARG A 27 3.79 1.32 -4.39
C ARG A 27 4.95 2.21 -4.86
N VAL A 28 4.65 3.26 -5.62
CA VAL A 28 5.66 4.21 -6.10
C VAL A 28 6.27 4.99 -4.94
N GLY A 29 5.45 5.44 -3.99
CA GLY A 29 5.89 6.13 -2.78
C GLY A 29 6.86 5.28 -1.96
N GLY A 30 6.54 4.00 -1.74
CA GLY A 30 7.45 3.07 -1.07
C GLY A 30 8.79 2.91 -1.80
N ALA A 31 8.76 2.79 -3.13
CA ALA A 31 9.98 2.71 -3.92
C ALA A 31 10.83 4.00 -3.84
N VAL A 32 10.20 5.16 -3.87
CA VAL A 32 10.88 6.46 -3.74
C VAL A 32 11.50 6.62 -2.35
N ILE A 33 10.77 6.27 -1.30
CA ILE A 33 11.26 6.31 0.09
C ILE A 33 12.50 5.41 0.25
N SER A 34 12.49 4.23 -0.36
CA SER A 34 13.62 3.29 -0.32
C SER A 34 14.87 3.78 -1.06
N VAL A 35 14.72 4.61 -2.10
CA VAL A 35 15.86 5.14 -2.87
C VAL A 35 16.46 6.39 -2.22
N VAL A 36 15.66 7.19 -1.53
CA VAL A 36 16.11 8.47 -0.96
C VAL A 36 16.62 8.27 0.47
N PRO A 37 17.94 8.41 0.72
CA PRO A 37 18.54 8.09 2.01
C PRO A 37 17.98 8.91 3.18
N VAL A 38 17.55 10.15 2.93
CA VAL A 38 16.98 11.03 3.97
C VAL A 38 15.64 10.51 4.49
N VAL A 39 14.80 9.94 3.61
CA VAL A 39 13.46 9.46 3.99
C VAL A 39 13.50 7.97 4.37
N GLY A 40 14.32 7.19 3.68
CA GLY A 40 14.58 5.79 4.00
C GLY A 40 15.13 5.62 5.41
N ASN A 41 16.13 6.42 5.81
CA ASN A 41 16.74 6.29 7.14
C ASN A 41 15.79 6.68 8.29
N VAL A 42 14.80 7.56 8.03
CA VAL A 42 13.74 7.88 9.00
C VAL A 42 12.74 6.74 9.11
N ALA A 43 12.38 6.12 7.99
CA ALA A 43 11.50 4.95 7.96
C ALA A 43 12.15 3.74 8.65
N ASP A 44 13.43 3.47 8.37
CA ASP A 44 14.19 2.39 8.99
C ASP A 44 14.32 2.58 10.51
N ALA A 45 14.63 3.79 11.00
CA ALA A 45 14.71 4.05 12.44
C ALA A 45 13.39 3.78 13.18
N ALA A 46 12.26 4.07 12.55
CA ALA A 46 10.94 3.76 13.11
C ALA A 46 10.66 2.25 13.14
N ILE A 47 11.14 1.52 12.13
CA ILE A 47 11.04 0.06 12.06
C ILE A 47 11.91 -0.58 13.14
N ASP A 48 13.18 -0.18 13.27
CA ASP A 48 14.11 -0.69 14.28
C ASP A 48 13.57 -0.49 15.71
N THR A 49 13.06 0.70 16.02
CA THR A 49 12.48 0.97 17.35
C THR A 49 11.30 0.02 17.65
N THR A 50 10.51 -0.29 16.62
CA THR A 50 9.38 -1.22 16.75
C THR A 50 9.88 -2.66 16.91
N ALA A 51 10.91 -3.04 16.14
CA ALA A 51 11.54 -4.35 16.21
C ALA A 51 12.18 -4.61 17.57
N ASP A 52 12.89 -3.62 18.14
CA ASP A 52 13.48 -3.71 19.49
C ASP A 52 12.43 -4.00 20.57
N VAL A 53 11.24 -3.40 20.47
CA VAL A 53 10.12 -3.66 21.39
C VAL A 53 9.56 -5.06 21.21
N ILE A 54 9.53 -5.58 19.98
CA ILE A 54 9.06 -6.93 19.68
C ILE A 54 10.08 -7.97 20.16
N ASP A 55 11.37 -7.74 19.97
CA ASP A 55 12.46 -8.64 20.40
C ASP A 55 12.53 -8.80 21.93
N LEU A 56 12.02 -7.83 22.69
CA LEU A 56 11.88 -7.92 24.14
C LEU A 56 10.75 -8.85 24.59
N VAL A 57 9.85 -9.26 23.70
CA VAL A 57 8.83 -10.27 24.02
C VAL A 57 9.50 -11.65 24.01
N PRO A 58 9.61 -12.32 25.16
CA PRO A 58 10.11 -13.68 25.20
C PRO A 58 9.00 -14.61 24.66
N LEU A 59 9.08 -14.95 23.37
CA LEU A 59 8.27 -16.00 22.74
C LEU A 59 8.90 -17.38 22.94
#